data_AF-A0A355TZP1-F1
#
_entry.id   AF-A0A355TZP1-F1
#
_cell.length_a   1.000
_cell.length_b   1.000
_cell.length_c   1.000
_cell.angle_alpha   90.00
_cell.angle_beta   90.00
_cell.angle_gamma   90.00
#
_symmetry.space_group_name_H-M   'P 1'
#
loop_
_entity.id
_entity.type
_entity.pdbx_description
1 polymer ?
#
loop_
_entity_poly.entity_id
_entity_poly.type
_entity_poly.pdbx_seq_one_letter_code
_entity_poly.pdbx_strand_id
1 'polypeptide(L)'
;MSIINDAITAIETWFKGVLAGGIESSLNTVNSMLSGSLNNSNGTGINPLFGQFLGDPTTFTGSTSGSGTPIWNTIETLSNNVIVPIGGFVLMVVVIYELIQMVISGNNFKDLDDSIFIRWILKTFCGILLVSNVFYIATGIFAFGTSAVNDGLSALFGSSAAFIDTNLINSSSFHSTLMAQDIGTLIVTLIISFVIIIVTFVLLAAIIIVLASRIIEVFMYLSISPIPMATFMNKDWGDIGKNWLRNILALAFQGFFIIVALAIFKSLFANALTTMMSGQTGDVVMTMAILLGFIVAFIFTMFRTANISKSSFAAH
;
A
#
# COMPACT_ATOMS: atom_id res chain seq x y z
N MET A 1 -63.01 -8.21 -8.79
CA MET A 1 -61.89 -7.26 -8.60
C MET A 1 -60.89 -7.72 -7.53
N SER A 2 -61.29 -8.37 -6.42
CA SER A 2 -60.34 -8.89 -5.40
C SER A 2 -59.25 -9.80 -5.99
N ILE A 3 -59.63 -10.89 -6.68
CA ILE A 3 -58.68 -11.88 -7.21
C ILE A 3 -57.66 -11.27 -8.19
N ILE A 4 -58.08 -10.27 -8.99
CA ILE A 4 -57.18 -9.59 -9.92
C ILE A 4 -56.20 -8.70 -9.14
N ASN A 5 -56.66 -8.00 -8.11
CA ASN A 5 -55.81 -7.18 -7.25
C ASN A 5 -54.83 -8.02 -6.42
N ASP A 6 -55.29 -9.19 -5.95
CA ASP A 6 -54.48 -10.17 -5.23
C ASP A 6 -53.41 -10.78 -6.16
N ALA A 7 -53.77 -11.09 -7.41
CA ALA A 7 -52.83 -11.55 -8.42
C ALA A 7 -51.80 -10.48 -8.80
N ILE A 8 -52.20 -9.22 -8.95
CA ILE A 8 -51.29 -8.09 -9.21
C ILE A 8 -50.33 -7.89 -8.04
N THR A 9 -50.81 -7.94 -6.80
CA THR A 9 -49.97 -7.81 -5.60
C THR A 9 -48.98 -8.97 -5.46
N ALA A 10 -49.42 -10.19 -5.79
CA ALA A 10 -48.55 -11.36 -5.81
C ALA A 10 -47.45 -11.25 -6.88
N ILE A 11 -47.79 -10.77 -8.08
CA ILE A 11 -46.82 -10.52 -9.16
C ILE A 11 -45.84 -9.41 -8.79
N GLU A 12 -46.31 -8.32 -8.18
CA GLU A 12 -45.47 -7.23 -7.69
C GLU A 12 -44.47 -7.73 -6.64
N THR A 13 -44.95 -8.49 -5.65
CA THR A 13 -44.10 -9.05 -4.60
C THR A 13 -43.08 -10.03 -5.17
N TRP A 14 -43.48 -10.87 -6.12
CA TRP A 14 -42.57 -11.76 -6.84
C TRP A 14 -41.50 -10.99 -7.62
N PHE A 15 -41.88 -9.92 -8.31
CA PHE A 15 -40.95 -9.11 -9.09
C PHE A 15 -39.95 -8.34 -8.22
N LYS A 16 -40.42 -7.73 -7.12
CA LYS A 16 -39.55 -7.16 -6.08
C LYS A 16 -38.61 -8.22 -5.50
N GLY A 17 -39.14 -9.43 -5.26
CA GLY A 17 -38.44 -10.70 -4.99
C GLY A 17 -37.16 -10.88 -5.81
N VAL A 18 -37.36 -10.96 -7.12
CA VAL A 18 -36.29 -11.20 -8.10
C VAL A 18 -35.27 -10.06 -8.11
N LEU A 19 -35.72 -8.80 -8.05
CA LEU A 19 -34.85 -7.64 -8.09
C LEU A 19 -33.97 -7.51 -6.82
N ALA A 20 -34.54 -7.72 -5.63
CA ALA A 20 -33.79 -7.71 -4.38
C ALA A 20 -32.75 -8.83 -4.35
N GLY A 21 -33.14 -10.05 -4.76
CA GLY A 21 -32.21 -11.17 -4.88
C GLY A 21 -31.06 -10.90 -5.87
N GLY A 22 -31.33 -10.16 -6.95
CA GLY A 22 -30.29 -9.71 -7.88
C GLY A 22 -29.29 -8.72 -7.26
N ILE A 23 -29.76 -7.79 -6.43
CA ILE A 23 -28.91 -6.83 -5.71
C ILE A 23 -28.04 -7.56 -4.66
N GLU A 24 -28.65 -8.45 -3.87
CA GLU A 24 -27.95 -9.29 -2.89
C GLU A 24 -26.86 -10.14 -3.56
N SER A 25 -27.19 -10.79 -4.68
CA SER A 25 -26.23 -11.58 -5.47
C SER A 25 -25.07 -10.72 -5.99
N SER A 26 -25.36 -9.49 -6.44
CA SER A 26 -24.34 -8.56 -6.92
C SER A 26 -23.38 -8.14 -5.80
N LEU A 27 -23.91 -7.78 -4.62
CA LEU A 27 -23.11 -7.41 -3.46
C LEU A 27 -22.32 -8.58 -2.88
N ASN A 28 -22.91 -9.77 -2.88
CA ASN A 28 -22.20 -11.00 -2.52
C ASN A 28 -21.08 -11.32 -3.50
N THR A 29 -21.29 -11.05 -4.80
CA THR A 29 -20.22 -11.18 -5.81
C THR A 29 -19.10 -10.20 -5.51
N VAL A 30 -19.39 -8.91 -5.27
CA VAL A 30 -18.40 -7.90 -4.87
C VAL A 30 -17.66 -8.31 -3.60
N ASN A 31 -18.38 -8.77 -2.57
CA ASN A 31 -17.78 -9.23 -1.33
C ASN A 31 -16.92 -10.48 -1.54
N SER A 32 -17.31 -11.41 -2.40
CA SER A 32 -16.51 -12.59 -2.75
C SER A 32 -15.27 -12.22 -3.56
N MET A 33 -15.37 -11.26 -4.47
CA MET A 33 -14.23 -10.73 -5.23
C MET A 33 -13.26 -10.06 -4.28
N LEU A 34 -13.71 -9.15 -3.41
CA LEU A 34 -12.86 -8.47 -2.44
C LEU A 34 -12.32 -9.44 -1.39
N SER A 35 -13.14 -10.31 -0.81
CA SER A 35 -12.70 -11.26 0.22
C SER A 35 -11.78 -12.33 -0.36
N GLY A 36 -12.14 -12.98 -1.46
CA GLY A 36 -11.30 -14.01 -2.09
C GLY A 36 -10.02 -13.46 -2.70
N SER A 37 -10.05 -12.19 -3.14
CA SER A 37 -8.86 -11.50 -3.62
C SER A 37 -7.96 -11.02 -2.47
N LEU A 38 -8.52 -10.40 -1.43
CA LEU A 38 -7.74 -9.77 -0.34
C LEU A 38 -7.40 -10.72 0.82
N ASN A 39 -8.21 -11.75 1.06
CA ASN A 39 -8.07 -12.71 2.14
C ASN A 39 -7.89 -14.10 1.53
N ASN A 40 -6.65 -14.59 1.42
CA ASN A 40 -6.43 -15.92 0.87
C ASN A 40 -5.68 -16.85 1.83
N SER A 41 -6.37 -17.93 2.21
CA SER A 41 -5.84 -19.08 2.95
C SER A 41 -5.27 -20.19 2.04
N ASN A 42 -5.47 -20.10 0.71
CA ASN A 42 -5.18 -21.13 -0.28
C ASN A 42 -4.13 -20.71 -1.35
N GLY A 43 -3.45 -19.56 -1.18
CA GLY A 43 -2.26 -19.20 -1.98
C GLY A 43 -2.49 -18.73 -3.43
N THR A 44 -3.73 -18.52 -3.88
CA THR A 44 -4.10 -18.18 -5.28
C THR A 44 -4.68 -16.78 -5.48
N GLY A 45 -4.57 -15.88 -4.49
CA GLY A 45 -5.29 -14.60 -4.42
C GLY A 45 -4.35 -13.40 -4.41
N ILE A 46 -4.90 -12.19 -4.30
CA ILE A 46 -4.08 -10.97 -4.19
C ILE A 46 -3.45 -10.83 -2.79
N ASN A 47 -3.87 -11.57 -1.76
CA ASN A 47 -3.18 -11.57 -0.46
C ASN A 47 -1.68 -11.92 -0.54
N PRO A 48 -1.24 -13.03 -1.17
CA PRO A 48 0.17 -13.27 -1.42
C PRO A 48 0.80 -12.23 -2.35
N LEU A 49 0.04 -11.53 -3.21
CA LEU A 49 0.54 -10.36 -3.96
C LEU A 49 0.72 -9.14 -3.03
N PHE A 50 -0.13 -8.92 -2.04
CA PHE A 50 0.10 -7.94 -0.98
C PHE A 50 1.30 -8.37 -0.12
N GLY A 51 1.45 -9.63 0.26
CA GLY A 51 2.66 -10.12 0.95
C GLY A 51 3.93 -10.01 0.10
N GLN A 52 3.86 -10.25 -1.21
CA GLN A 52 5.00 -10.25 -2.12
C GLN A 52 5.35 -8.84 -2.64
N PHE A 53 4.35 -7.98 -2.85
CA PHE A 53 4.54 -6.62 -3.36
C PHE A 53 4.44 -5.53 -2.28
N LEU A 54 3.71 -5.78 -1.20
CA LEU A 54 3.80 -4.95 0.00
C LEU A 54 4.87 -5.40 0.99
N GLY A 55 5.17 -6.70 1.03
CA GLY A 55 6.27 -7.24 1.83
C GLY A 55 7.61 -7.21 1.09
N ASP A 56 8.49 -8.16 1.43
CA ASP A 56 9.92 -8.01 1.21
C ASP A 56 10.24 -7.93 -0.29
N PRO A 57 10.78 -6.80 -0.79
CA PRO A 57 11.15 -6.65 -2.20
C PRO A 57 12.18 -7.68 -2.67
N THR A 58 12.91 -8.33 -1.76
CA THR A 58 13.83 -9.43 -2.11
C THR A 58 13.12 -10.71 -2.53
N THR A 59 11.85 -10.89 -2.12
CA THR A 59 11.03 -12.08 -2.41
C THR A 59 10.17 -11.92 -3.67
N PHE A 60 10.28 -10.77 -4.34
CA PHE A 60 9.55 -10.49 -5.57
C PHE A 60 10.12 -11.31 -6.74
N THR A 61 9.35 -12.30 -7.21
CA THR A 61 9.78 -13.22 -8.27
C THR A 61 9.28 -12.82 -9.66
N GLY A 62 8.43 -11.80 -9.77
CA GLY A 62 7.79 -11.39 -11.03
C GLY A 62 6.82 -12.43 -11.64
N SER A 63 6.56 -13.55 -10.96
CA SER A 63 5.62 -14.59 -11.40
C SER A 63 4.87 -15.20 -10.23
N THR A 64 3.66 -15.71 -10.49
CA THR A 64 2.81 -16.37 -9.47
C THR A 64 3.20 -17.82 -9.16
N SER A 65 4.27 -18.37 -9.78
CA SER A 65 4.41 -19.82 -9.94
C SER A 65 5.80 -20.42 -9.72
N GLY A 66 6.79 -19.71 -9.14
CA GLY A 66 8.14 -20.28 -9.05
C GLY A 66 9.11 -19.61 -8.09
N SER A 67 9.97 -20.45 -7.50
CA SER A 67 11.02 -20.18 -6.53
C SER A 67 12.29 -19.57 -7.17
N GLY A 68 12.56 -18.28 -6.90
CA GLY A 68 13.84 -17.62 -7.17
C GLY A 68 13.77 -16.10 -7.35
N THR A 69 14.84 -15.39 -6.98
CA THR A 69 14.99 -13.92 -6.83
C THR A 69 15.86 -13.25 -7.94
N PRO A 70 15.59 -13.45 -9.25
CA PRO A 70 16.51 -13.00 -10.31
C PRO A 70 16.68 -11.48 -10.37
N ILE A 71 15.64 -10.70 -10.04
CA ILE A 71 15.72 -9.22 -10.04
C ILE A 71 16.59 -8.74 -8.87
N TRP A 72 16.41 -9.33 -7.68
CA TRP A 72 17.23 -9.00 -6.52
C TRP A 72 18.72 -9.26 -6.77
N ASN A 73 19.05 -10.44 -7.29
CA ASN A 73 20.43 -10.80 -7.59
C ASN A 73 21.04 -9.86 -8.65
N THR A 74 20.24 -9.42 -9.63
CA THR A 74 20.67 -8.45 -10.63
C THR A 74 21.00 -7.10 -9.99
N ILE A 75 20.16 -6.63 -9.05
CA ILE A 75 20.35 -5.35 -8.37
C ILE A 75 21.48 -5.42 -7.34
N GLU A 76 21.62 -6.53 -6.64
CA GLU A 76 22.76 -6.77 -5.74
C GLU A 76 24.06 -6.74 -6.53
N THR A 77 24.10 -7.41 -7.70
CA THR A 77 25.25 -7.38 -8.60
C THR A 77 25.53 -5.96 -9.10
N LEU A 78 24.51 -5.21 -9.52
CA LEU A 78 24.66 -3.83 -9.99
C LEU A 78 25.14 -2.90 -8.87
N SER A 79 24.52 -2.97 -7.69
CA SER A 79 24.85 -2.15 -6.53
C SER A 79 26.28 -2.45 -6.07
N ASN A 80 26.61 -3.72 -5.82
CA ASN A 80 27.89 -4.11 -5.24
C ASN A 80 29.06 -4.01 -6.24
N ASN A 81 28.85 -4.34 -7.51
CA ASN A 81 29.95 -4.36 -8.48
C ASN A 81 30.12 -3.04 -9.25
N VAL A 82 29.05 -2.24 -9.41
CA VAL A 82 29.10 -0.99 -10.18
C VAL A 82 28.99 0.23 -9.28
N ILE A 83 28.00 0.28 -8.39
CA ILE A 83 27.69 1.52 -7.68
C ILE A 83 28.54 1.69 -6.42
N VAL A 84 28.87 0.63 -5.67
CA VAL A 84 29.76 0.72 -4.50
C VAL A 84 31.13 1.31 -4.86
N PRO A 85 31.81 0.91 -5.95
CA PRO A 85 33.03 1.58 -6.41
C PRO A 85 32.82 3.08 -6.69
N ILE A 86 31.71 3.46 -7.35
CA ILE A 86 31.38 4.86 -7.62
C ILE A 86 31.12 5.63 -6.31
N GLY A 87 30.39 5.03 -5.37
CA GLY A 87 30.15 5.57 -4.04
C GLY A 87 31.45 5.75 -3.25
N GLY A 88 32.41 4.83 -3.38
CA GLY A 88 33.75 4.94 -2.83
C GLY A 88 34.52 6.14 -3.38
N PHE A 89 34.41 6.41 -4.69
CA PHE A 89 35.00 7.60 -5.30
C PHE A 89 34.35 8.89 -4.79
N VAL A 90 33.02 8.93 -4.68
CA VAL A 90 32.31 10.06 -4.07
C VAL A 90 32.72 10.27 -2.62
N LEU A 91 32.86 9.19 -1.85
CA LEU A 91 33.34 9.25 -0.46
C LEU A 91 34.75 9.85 -0.39
N MET A 92 35.64 9.48 -1.31
CA MET A 92 36.98 10.04 -1.38
C MET A 92 36.96 11.56 -1.60
N VAL A 93 36.12 12.06 -2.52
CA VAL A 93 35.94 13.50 -2.73
C VAL A 93 35.42 14.20 -1.46
N VAL A 94 34.41 13.61 -0.81
CA VAL A 94 33.78 14.16 0.40
C VAL A 94 34.77 14.22 1.57
N VAL A 95 35.59 13.18 1.73
CA VAL A 95 36.61 13.06 2.79
C VAL A 95 37.76 14.05 2.56
N ILE A 96 38.20 14.24 1.31
CA ILE A 96 39.20 15.26 0.94
C ILE A 96 38.65 16.66 1.22
N TYR A 97 37.41 16.94 0.82
CA TYR A 97 36.77 18.23 1.09
C TYR A 97 36.70 18.50 2.60
N GLU A 98 36.32 17.51 3.40
CA GLU A 98 36.28 17.66 4.86
C GLU A 98 37.67 17.90 5.47
N LEU A 99 38.71 17.25 4.94
CA LEU A 99 40.10 17.48 5.36
C LEU A 99 40.57 18.90 5.02
N ILE A 100 40.26 19.41 3.82
CA ILE A 100 40.57 20.79 3.43
C ILE A 100 39.90 21.79 4.38
N GLN A 101 38.61 21.61 4.66
CA GLN A 101 37.85 22.49 5.57
C GLN A 101 38.40 22.45 7.00
N MET A 102 38.85 21.29 7.47
CA MET A 102 39.51 21.13 8.76
C MET A 102 40.82 21.94 8.84
N VAL A 103 41.65 21.87 7.80
CA VAL A 103 42.92 22.61 7.73
C VAL A 103 42.68 24.12 7.67
N ILE A 104 41.67 24.58 6.91
CA ILE A 104 41.34 26.02 6.77
C ILE A 104 40.73 26.58 8.06
N SER A 105 39.82 25.83 8.70
CA SER A 105 39.21 26.23 9.98
C SER A 105 40.24 26.24 11.12
N GLY A 106 41.28 25.40 11.00
CA GLY A 106 42.43 25.31 11.90
C GLY A 106 43.54 26.33 11.64
N ASN A 107 43.26 27.51 11.05
CA ASN A 107 44.23 28.60 10.85
C ASN A 107 44.68 29.29 12.16
N ASN A 108 44.82 28.52 13.24
CA ASN A 108 45.49 28.90 14.46
C ASN A 108 46.34 27.70 14.95
N PHE A 109 47.38 27.35 14.17
CA PHE A 109 48.40 26.29 14.32
C PHE A 109 49.10 26.20 15.70
N LYS A 110 48.56 26.80 16.76
CA LYS A 110 49.08 26.72 18.11
C LYS A 110 48.53 25.55 18.91
N ASP A 111 47.35 25.04 18.56
CA ASP A 111 46.74 23.85 19.19
C ASP A 111 46.18 22.91 18.11
N LEU A 112 47.07 22.20 17.42
CA LEU A 112 46.65 21.00 16.69
C LEU A 112 46.26 19.95 17.73
N ASP A 113 45.00 19.98 18.15
CA ASP A 113 44.42 18.97 19.04
C ASP A 113 44.38 17.64 18.26
N ASP A 114 45.34 16.74 18.53
CA ASP A 114 45.48 15.41 17.89
C ASP A 114 44.16 14.62 17.86
N SER A 115 43.27 14.90 18.81
CA SER A 115 41.89 14.41 18.91
C SER A 115 41.05 14.68 17.65
N ILE A 116 41.26 15.81 16.95
CA ILE A 116 40.52 16.20 15.74
C ILE A 116 40.88 15.28 14.56
N PHE A 117 42.16 14.96 14.39
CA PHE A 117 42.61 14.03 13.36
C PHE A 117 42.14 12.60 13.63
N ILE A 118 42.21 12.14 14.89
CA ILE A 118 41.70 10.82 15.29
C ILE A 118 40.20 10.70 15.02
N ARG A 119 39.40 11.73 15.34
CA ARG A 119 37.96 11.76 15.04
C ARG A 119 37.70 11.67 13.54
N TRP A 120 38.49 12.35 12.70
CA TRP A 120 38.33 12.31 11.24
C TRP A 120 38.69 10.95 10.62
N ILE A 121 39.76 10.31 11.09
CA ILE A 121 40.13 8.95 10.67
C ILE A 121 39.01 7.97 11.01
N LEU A 122 38.50 8.02 12.25
CA LEU A 122 37.40 7.16 12.70
C LEU A 122 36.12 7.42 11.89
N LYS A 123 35.82 8.68 11.61
CA LYS A 123 34.75 9.08 10.70
C LYS A 123 34.92 8.37 9.36
N THR A 124 36.03 8.60 8.67
CA THR A 124 36.34 8.05 7.34
C THR A 124 36.22 6.53 7.31
N PHE A 125 36.74 5.84 8.33
CA PHE A 125 36.61 4.39 8.47
C PHE A 125 35.13 3.94 8.58
N CYS A 126 34.34 4.63 9.40
CA CYS A 126 32.90 4.38 9.51
C CYS A 126 32.18 4.61 8.18
N GLY A 127 32.54 5.66 7.44
CA GLY A 127 32.00 5.94 6.11
C GLY A 127 32.26 4.83 5.11
N ILE A 128 33.49 4.29 5.09
CA ILE A 128 33.86 3.16 4.21
C ILE A 128 33.03 1.92 4.57
N LEU A 129 32.88 1.61 5.87
CA LEU A 129 32.07 0.49 6.34
C LEU A 129 30.60 0.66 5.91
N LEU A 130 30.02 1.85 6.08
CA LEU A 130 28.64 2.15 5.69
C LEU A 130 28.42 2.04 4.19
N VAL A 131 29.28 2.62 3.34
CA VAL A 131 29.14 2.56 1.88
C VAL A 131 29.29 1.11 1.39
N SER A 132 30.18 0.33 1.99
CA SER A 132 30.42 -1.06 1.60
C SER A 132 29.26 -1.99 1.99
N ASN A 133 28.47 -1.65 3.01
CA ASN A 133 27.35 -2.46 3.52
C ASN A 133 25.99 -1.79 3.34
N VAL A 134 25.90 -0.68 2.60
CA VAL A 134 24.68 0.13 2.46
C VAL A 134 23.50 -0.69 1.93
N PHE A 135 23.78 -1.64 1.04
CA PHE A 135 22.78 -2.52 0.47
C PHE A 135 22.09 -3.35 1.55
N TYR A 136 22.86 -3.95 2.47
CA TYR A 136 22.34 -4.73 3.59
C TYR A 136 21.65 -3.87 4.66
N ILE A 137 22.09 -2.63 4.84
CA ILE A 137 21.41 -1.68 5.73
C ILE A 137 20.04 -1.31 5.17
N ALA A 138 19.99 -0.96 3.88
CA ALA A 138 18.75 -0.58 3.22
C ALA A 138 17.76 -1.75 3.17
N THR A 139 18.23 -2.97 2.92
CA THR A 139 17.37 -4.17 2.98
C THR A 139 16.80 -4.42 4.36
N GLY A 140 17.61 -4.24 5.42
CA GLY A 140 17.13 -4.36 6.80
C GLY A 140 15.99 -3.39 7.11
N ILE A 141 16.06 -2.16 6.58
CA ILE A 141 14.97 -1.17 6.72
C ILE A 141 13.70 -1.63 5.98
N PHE A 142 13.84 -2.19 4.78
CA PHE A 142 12.71 -2.74 4.03
C PHE A 142 12.11 -3.99 4.71
N ALA A 143 12.92 -4.84 5.33
CA ALA A 143 12.47 -5.99 6.10
C ALA A 143 11.64 -5.55 7.32
N PHE A 144 12.05 -4.47 7.99
CA PHE A 144 11.27 -3.89 9.08
C PHE A 144 9.91 -3.33 8.59
N GLY A 145 9.91 -2.55 7.51
CA GLY A 145 8.66 -2.06 6.89
C GLY A 145 7.74 -3.21 6.45
N THR A 146 8.32 -4.30 5.96
CA THR A 146 7.61 -5.52 5.58
C THR A 146 6.94 -6.20 6.77
N SER A 147 7.64 -6.33 7.91
CA SER A 147 7.04 -6.88 9.13
C SER A 147 5.80 -6.07 9.54
N ALA A 148 5.91 -4.74 9.54
CA ALA A 148 4.79 -3.87 9.90
C ALA A 148 3.58 -4.02 8.95
N VAL A 149 3.83 -4.22 7.66
CA VAL A 149 2.78 -4.52 6.67
C VAL A 149 2.12 -5.86 6.96
N ASN A 150 2.90 -6.91 7.20
CA ASN A 150 2.39 -8.26 7.45
C ASN A 150 1.56 -8.32 8.74
N ASP A 151 2.02 -7.66 9.79
CA ASP A 151 1.29 -7.53 11.05
C ASP A 151 -0.01 -6.73 10.86
N GLY A 152 0.04 -5.64 10.08
CA GLY A 152 -1.15 -4.87 9.72
C GLY A 152 -2.17 -5.69 8.92
N LEU A 153 -1.71 -6.47 7.94
CA LEU A 153 -2.56 -7.35 7.14
C LEU A 153 -3.20 -8.45 8.01
N SER A 154 -2.41 -9.05 8.90
CA SER A 154 -2.89 -10.01 9.90
C SER A 154 -3.92 -9.40 10.86
N ALA A 155 -3.71 -8.16 11.31
CA ALA A 155 -4.67 -7.47 12.17
C ALA A 155 -6.00 -7.17 11.46
N LEU A 156 -5.98 -6.88 10.15
CA LEU A 156 -7.20 -6.56 9.39
C LEU A 156 -7.98 -7.79 8.90
N PHE A 157 -7.28 -8.90 8.64
CA PHE A 157 -7.83 -10.10 7.99
C PHE A 157 -7.65 -11.40 8.78
N GLY A 158 -7.08 -11.34 9.99
CA GLY A 158 -6.76 -12.49 10.83
C GLY A 158 -7.97 -13.40 11.11
N SER A 159 -7.78 -14.69 10.82
CA SER A 159 -8.74 -15.79 10.96
C SER A 159 -10.03 -15.61 10.17
N SER A 160 -9.97 -15.80 8.84
CA SER A 160 -11.12 -15.97 7.95
C SER A 160 -12.17 -14.84 7.96
N ALA A 161 -11.82 -13.65 8.45
CA ALA A 161 -12.74 -12.52 8.45
C ALA A 161 -12.97 -12.05 7.01
N ALA A 162 -14.17 -12.29 6.48
CA ALA A 162 -14.61 -11.73 5.21
C ALA A 162 -14.43 -10.20 5.19
N PHE A 163 -14.18 -9.64 4.01
CA PHE A 163 -14.03 -8.19 3.83
C PHE A 163 -15.27 -7.45 4.36
N ILE A 164 -16.46 -7.99 4.09
CA ILE A 164 -17.73 -7.64 4.73
C ILE A 164 -18.32 -8.91 5.34
N ASP A 165 -18.91 -8.82 6.52
CA ASP A 165 -19.64 -9.94 7.12
C ASP A 165 -20.75 -10.39 6.16
N THR A 166 -20.66 -11.61 5.63
CA THR A 166 -21.65 -12.18 4.71
C THR A 166 -23.04 -12.26 5.34
N ASN A 167 -23.12 -12.30 6.67
CA ASN A 167 -24.37 -12.29 7.40
C ASN A 167 -25.06 -10.92 7.34
N LEU A 168 -24.33 -9.84 7.04
CA LEU A 168 -24.87 -8.50 6.88
C LEU A 168 -25.60 -8.35 5.53
N ILE A 169 -25.07 -8.95 4.46
CA ILE A 169 -25.65 -8.90 3.11
C ILE A 169 -26.83 -9.88 2.99
N ASN A 170 -26.72 -11.07 3.59
CA ASN A 170 -27.75 -12.10 3.54
C ASN A 170 -28.78 -11.99 4.69
N SER A 171 -28.79 -10.89 5.44
CA SER A 171 -29.73 -10.76 6.55
C SER A 171 -31.16 -10.58 6.02
N SER A 172 -32.11 -11.19 6.73
CA SER A 172 -33.54 -10.97 6.47
C SER A 172 -33.95 -9.50 6.55
N SER A 173 -33.21 -8.69 7.34
CA SER A 173 -33.40 -7.24 7.43
C SER A 173 -32.98 -6.48 6.18
N PHE A 174 -31.90 -6.90 5.50
CA PHE A 174 -31.48 -6.31 4.24
C PHE A 174 -32.49 -6.61 3.14
N HIS A 175 -32.91 -7.88 3.03
CA HIS A 175 -33.96 -8.32 2.11
C HIS A 175 -35.28 -7.56 2.33
N SER A 176 -35.70 -7.43 3.60
CA SER A 176 -36.93 -6.71 3.96
C SER A 176 -36.84 -5.21 3.63
N THR A 177 -35.66 -4.61 3.77
CA THR A 177 -35.42 -3.21 3.41
C THR A 177 -35.55 -2.99 1.92
N LEU A 178 -35.07 -3.93 1.09
CA LEU A 178 -35.23 -3.90 -0.36
C LEU A 178 -36.70 -4.12 -0.76
N MET A 179 -37.40 -5.09 -0.17
CA MET A 179 -38.83 -5.33 -0.45
C MET A 179 -39.72 -4.15 -0.10
N ALA A 180 -39.32 -3.33 0.87
CA ALA A 180 -40.05 -2.14 1.28
C ALA A 180 -39.96 -0.98 0.27
N GLN A 181 -39.05 -1.04 -0.70
CA GLN A 181 -38.88 0.01 -1.70
C GLN A 181 -39.82 -0.16 -2.91
N ASP A 182 -40.00 0.94 -3.65
CA ASP A 182 -40.74 0.94 -4.91
C ASP A 182 -40.01 0.13 -6.00
N ILE A 183 -40.77 -0.44 -6.94
CA ILE A 183 -40.24 -1.21 -8.07
C ILE A 183 -39.25 -0.37 -8.90
N GLY A 184 -39.57 0.91 -9.13
CA GLY A 184 -38.71 1.82 -9.88
C GLY A 184 -37.35 2.03 -9.18
N THR A 185 -37.37 2.21 -7.87
CA THR A 185 -36.17 2.35 -7.03
C THR A 185 -35.32 1.07 -7.05
N LEU A 186 -35.95 -0.11 -7.03
CA LEU A 186 -35.24 -1.39 -7.10
C LEU A 186 -34.52 -1.60 -8.44
N ILE A 187 -35.14 -1.23 -9.55
CA ILE A 187 -34.50 -1.34 -10.87
C ILE A 187 -33.25 -0.45 -10.95
N VAL A 188 -33.34 0.80 -10.49
CA VAL A 188 -32.18 1.72 -10.46
C VAL A 188 -31.08 1.17 -9.55
N THR A 189 -31.45 0.67 -8.37
CA THR A 189 -30.52 0.10 -7.39
C THR A 189 -29.79 -1.12 -7.97
N LEU A 190 -30.49 -1.97 -8.73
CA LEU A 190 -29.92 -3.13 -9.41
C LEU A 190 -28.93 -2.73 -10.52
N ILE A 191 -29.21 -1.67 -11.27
CA ILE A 191 -28.25 -1.15 -12.26
C ILE A 191 -26.99 -0.64 -11.55
N ILE A 192 -27.12 0.10 -10.46
CA ILE A 192 -25.98 0.59 -9.68
C ILE A 192 -25.16 -0.58 -9.11
N SER A 193 -25.80 -1.64 -8.61
CA SER A 193 -25.08 -2.81 -8.09
C SER A 193 -24.25 -3.53 -9.16
N PHE A 194 -24.72 -3.57 -10.41
CA PHE A 194 -23.90 -4.05 -11.54
C PHE A 194 -22.71 -3.16 -11.83
N VAL A 195 -22.88 -1.83 -11.75
CA VAL A 195 -21.76 -0.89 -11.94
C VAL A 195 -20.72 -1.09 -10.83
N ILE A 196 -21.13 -1.32 -9.58
CA ILE A 196 -20.21 -1.60 -8.46
C ILE A 196 -19.31 -2.80 -8.79
N ILE A 197 -19.82 -3.89 -9.37
CA ILE A 197 -19.01 -5.05 -9.78
C ILE A 197 -17.88 -4.63 -10.74
N ILE A 198 -18.22 -3.84 -11.76
CA ILE A 198 -17.26 -3.37 -12.77
C ILE A 198 -16.19 -2.49 -12.12
N VAL A 199 -16.60 -1.55 -11.26
CA VAL A 199 -15.66 -0.64 -10.58
C VAL A 199 -14.78 -1.42 -9.58
N THR A 200 -15.31 -2.44 -8.91
CA THR A 200 -14.52 -3.35 -8.06
C THR A 200 -13.46 -4.11 -8.86
N PHE A 201 -13.76 -4.54 -10.08
CA PHE A 201 -12.75 -5.16 -10.95
C PHE A 201 -11.61 -4.18 -11.30
N VAL A 202 -11.95 -2.93 -11.62
CA VAL A 202 -10.96 -1.86 -11.87
C VAL A 202 -10.13 -1.57 -10.62
N LEU A 203 -10.75 -1.58 -9.43
CA LEU A 203 -10.03 -1.42 -8.16
C LEU A 203 -8.95 -2.49 -7.98
N LEU A 204 -9.27 -3.77 -8.22
CA LEU A 204 -8.31 -4.87 -8.10
C LEU A 204 -7.14 -4.70 -9.07
N ALA A 205 -7.40 -4.28 -10.32
CA ALA A 205 -6.34 -3.97 -11.28
C ALA A 205 -5.48 -2.77 -10.83
N ALA A 206 -6.09 -1.70 -10.32
CA ALA A 206 -5.38 -0.53 -9.82
C ALA A 206 -4.45 -0.87 -8.66
N ILE A 207 -4.88 -1.74 -7.73
CA ILE A 207 -4.04 -2.25 -6.65
C ILE A 207 -2.78 -2.89 -7.22
N ILE A 208 -2.90 -3.84 -8.15
CA ILE A 208 -1.74 -4.54 -8.75
C ILE A 208 -0.77 -3.55 -9.41
N ILE A 209 -1.28 -2.55 -10.12
CA ILE A 209 -0.45 -1.54 -10.79
C ILE A 209 0.33 -0.69 -9.76
N VAL A 210 -0.34 -0.21 -8.71
CA VAL A 210 0.30 0.59 -7.65
C VAL A 210 1.38 -0.23 -6.93
N LEU A 211 1.08 -1.49 -6.64
CA LEU A 211 2.02 -2.45 -6.05
C LEU A 211 3.26 -2.65 -6.93
N ALA A 212 3.08 -2.87 -8.24
CA ALA A 212 4.19 -3.05 -9.17
C ALA A 212 5.06 -1.78 -9.30
N SER A 213 4.43 -0.60 -9.38
CA SER A 213 5.14 0.68 -9.46
C SER A 213 6.03 0.92 -8.25
N ARG A 214 5.58 0.54 -7.04
CA ARG A 214 6.35 0.68 -5.80
C ARG A 214 7.64 -0.13 -5.84
N ILE A 215 7.59 -1.38 -6.29
CA ILE A 215 8.76 -2.26 -6.33
C ILE A 215 9.85 -1.68 -7.22
N ILE A 216 9.46 -1.17 -8.39
CA ILE A 216 10.38 -0.51 -9.33
C ILE A 216 11.06 0.69 -8.63
N GLU A 217 10.29 1.52 -7.92
CA GLU A 217 10.81 2.67 -7.20
C GLU A 217 11.81 2.27 -6.11
N VAL A 218 11.48 1.26 -5.29
CA VAL A 218 12.39 0.69 -4.27
C VAL A 218 13.71 0.25 -4.88
N PHE A 219 13.66 -0.47 -6.00
CA PHE A 219 14.85 -0.95 -6.69
C PHE A 219 15.71 0.17 -7.27
N MET A 220 15.11 1.24 -7.79
CA MET A 220 15.86 2.41 -8.25
C MET A 220 16.58 3.11 -7.10
N TYR A 221 15.92 3.27 -5.94
CA TYR A 221 16.54 3.91 -4.76
C TYR A 221 17.62 3.04 -4.10
N LEU A 222 17.46 1.71 -4.11
CA LEU A 222 18.48 0.76 -3.64
C LEU A 222 19.71 0.75 -4.54
N SER A 223 19.51 0.77 -5.86
CA SER A 223 20.62 0.72 -6.83
C SER A 223 21.58 1.90 -6.66
N ILE A 224 21.06 3.10 -6.34
CA ILE A 224 21.86 4.33 -6.20
C ILE A 224 22.37 4.53 -4.76
N SER A 225 21.97 3.68 -3.80
CA SER A 225 22.20 3.86 -2.37
C SER A 225 23.62 4.18 -1.89
N PRO A 226 24.71 3.60 -2.47
CA PRO A 226 26.07 3.91 -2.03
C PRO A 226 26.48 5.37 -2.23
N ILE A 227 25.93 6.08 -3.21
CA ILE A 227 26.29 7.47 -3.52
C ILE A 227 25.77 8.44 -2.44
N PRO A 228 24.46 8.47 -2.10
CA PRO A 228 23.97 9.29 -1.00
C PRO A 228 24.61 8.90 0.34
N MET A 229 24.86 7.61 0.57
CA MET A 229 25.50 7.14 1.80
C MET A 229 26.92 7.70 1.96
N ALA A 230 27.68 7.83 0.87
CA ALA A 230 29.00 8.46 0.89
C ALA A 230 28.96 9.93 1.36
N THR A 231 27.88 10.65 1.05
CA THR A 231 27.70 12.06 1.45
C THR A 231 27.14 12.22 2.87
N PHE A 232 26.49 11.19 3.42
CA PHE A 232 25.75 11.23 4.70
C PHE A 232 26.57 11.76 5.88
N MET A 233 27.85 11.40 5.90
CA MET A 233 28.72 11.67 7.04
C MET A 233 29.23 13.11 7.09
N ASN A 234 29.24 13.82 5.96
CA ASN A 234 29.75 15.19 5.90
C ASN A 234 28.72 16.18 6.48
N LYS A 235 29.19 17.24 7.14
CA LYS A 235 28.30 18.27 7.70
C LYS A 235 27.58 19.09 6.62
N ASP A 236 28.28 19.43 5.54
CA ASP A 236 27.77 20.30 4.48
C ASP A 236 26.99 19.52 3.40
N TRP A 237 27.38 18.25 3.17
CA TRP A 237 26.77 17.40 2.14
C TRP A 237 25.86 16.31 2.73
N GLY A 238 25.80 16.21 4.07
CA GLY A 238 25.06 15.16 4.78
C GLY A 238 23.55 15.22 4.60
N ASP A 239 23.01 16.35 4.17
CA ASP A 239 21.58 16.49 3.91
C ASP A 239 21.13 15.62 2.72
N ILE A 240 22.01 15.36 1.74
CA ILE A 240 21.74 14.43 0.63
C ILE A 240 21.54 13.01 1.16
N GLY A 241 22.47 12.53 1.99
CA GLY A 241 22.36 11.21 2.61
C GLY A 241 21.18 11.09 3.57
N LYS A 242 20.92 12.12 4.40
CA LYS A 242 19.78 12.13 5.33
C LYS A 242 18.45 12.08 4.57
N ASN A 243 18.34 12.84 3.48
CA ASN A 243 17.15 12.83 2.63
C ASN A 243 16.96 11.47 1.94
N TRP A 244 18.03 10.84 1.45
CA TRP A 244 17.97 9.48 0.94
C TRP A 244 17.48 8.48 1.99
N LEU A 245 17.98 8.56 3.24
CA LEU A 245 17.54 7.67 4.32
C LEU A 245 16.05 7.87 4.65
N ARG A 246 15.58 9.12 4.68
CA ARG A 246 14.15 9.44 4.83
C ARG A 246 13.32 8.90 3.68
N ASN A 247 13.83 8.98 2.45
CA ASN A 247 13.16 8.44 1.26
C ASN A 247 13.07 6.92 1.31
N ILE A 248 14.14 6.21 1.72
CA ILE A 248 14.08 4.75 1.92
C ILE A 248 13.10 4.37 3.02
N LEU A 249 13.10 5.08 4.15
CA LEU A 249 12.12 4.86 5.21
C LEU A 249 10.68 5.09 4.72
N ALA A 250 10.45 6.16 3.94
CA ALA A 250 9.15 6.40 3.33
C ALA A 250 8.73 5.27 2.39
N LEU A 251 9.63 4.77 1.54
CA LEU A 251 9.31 3.67 0.64
C LEU A 251 9.06 2.35 1.39
N ALA A 252 9.79 2.11 2.49
CA ALA A 252 9.59 0.95 3.36
C ALA A 252 8.20 0.97 4.02
N PHE A 253 7.77 2.13 4.52
CA PHE A 253 6.46 2.31 5.16
C PHE A 253 5.30 2.60 4.21
N GLN A 254 5.57 2.86 2.93
CA GLN A 254 4.51 3.10 1.93
C GLN A 254 3.48 1.97 1.90
N GLY A 255 3.94 0.72 2.01
CA GLY A 255 3.03 -0.42 2.03
C GLY A 255 2.12 -0.43 3.25
N PHE A 256 2.59 0.06 4.40
CA PHE A 256 1.77 0.17 5.59
C PHE A 256 0.64 1.20 5.40
N PHE A 257 0.90 2.33 4.74
CA PHE A 257 -0.15 3.31 4.41
C PHE A 257 -1.24 2.73 3.49
N ILE A 258 -0.88 1.80 2.60
CA ILE A 258 -1.85 1.06 1.77
C ILE A 258 -2.76 0.18 2.64
N ILE A 259 -2.20 -0.54 3.61
CA ILE A 259 -2.96 -1.34 4.57
C ILE A 259 -3.90 -0.47 5.41
N VAL A 260 -3.44 0.70 5.87
CA VAL A 260 -4.29 1.66 6.59
C VAL A 260 -5.45 2.16 5.71
N ALA A 261 -5.18 2.47 4.43
CA ALA A 261 -6.23 2.88 3.50
C ALA A 261 -7.27 1.76 3.27
N LEU A 262 -6.83 0.50 3.16
CA LEU A 262 -7.71 -0.67 3.09
C LEU A 262 -8.58 -0.82 4.35
N ALA A 263 -8.02 -0.59 5.54
CA ALA A 263 -8.76 -0.63 6.80
C ALA A 263 -9.89 0.41 6.85
N ILE A 264 -9.57 1.65 6.45
CA ILE A 264 -10.54 2.74 6.39
C ILE A 264 -11.64 2.42 5.38
N PHE A 265 -11.26 1.95 4.18
CA PHE A 265 -12.22 1.57 3.14
C PHE A 265 -13.16 0.44 3.60
N LYS A 266 -12.63 -0.61 4.25
CA LYS A 266 -13.42 -1.69 4.86
C LYS A 266 -14.47 -1.15 5.84
N SER A 267 -14.05 -0.25 6.74
CA SER A 267 -14.94 0.34 7.74
C SER A 267 -16.01 1.24 7.11
N LEU A 268 -15.65 2.10 6.14
CA LEU A 268 -16.60 2.96 5.44
C LEU A 268 -17.64 2.16 4.65
N PHE A 269 -17.20 1.10 3.97
CA PHE A 269 -18.10 0.22 3.21
C PHE A 269 -19.09 -0.49 4.14
N ALA A 270 -18.59 -1.07 5.25
CA ALA A 270 -19.43 -1.73 6.24
C ALA A 270 -20.45 -0.77 6.87
N ASN A 271 -20.02 0.43 7.25
CA ASN A 271 -20.89 1.46 7.85
C ASN A 271 -21.96 1.99 6.87
N ALA A 272 -21.65 2.12 5.58
CA ALA A 272 -22.65 2.48 4.58
C ALA A 272 -23.72 1.39 4.47
N LEU A 273 -23.32 0.11 4.44
CA LEU A 273 -24.28 -1.00 4.35
C LEU A 273 -25.17 -1.10 5.61
N THR A 274 -24.62 -0.93 6.82
CA THR A 274 -25.43 -0.92 8.07
C THR A 274 -26.39 0.26 8.11
N THR A 275 -25.99 1.41 7.57
CA THR A 275 -26.85 2.61 7.49
C THR A 275 -28.06 2.36 6.59
N MET A 276 -27.93 1.59 5.51
CA MET A 276 -29.08 1.17 4.68
C MET A 276 -30.09 0.36 5.47
N MET A 277 -29.61 -0.59 6.27
CA MET A 277 -30.46 -1.54 7.01
C MET A 277 -31.20 -0.90 8.18
N SER A 278 -30.70 0.21 8.70
CA SER A 278 -31.31 0.94 9.82
C SER A 278 -32.42 1.91 9.39
N GLY A 279 -32.69 2.06 8.09
CA GLY A 279 -33.75 2.93 7.56
C GLY A 279 -33.54 4.42 7.82
N GLN A 280 -32.37 4.84 8.32
CA GLN A 280 -32.09 6.23 8.70
C GLN A 280 -31.83 7.15 7.51
N THR A 281 -31.43 6.60 6.36
CA THR A 281 -31.39 7.30 5.07
C THR A 281 -32.48 6.70 4.22
N GLY A 282 -33.58 7.41 4.02
CA GLY A 282 -34.77 6.93 3.30
C GLY A 282 -34.57 6.67 1.80
N ASP A 283 -33.33 6.58 1.30
CA ASP A 283 -33.03 6.34 -0.10
C ASP A 283 -31.91 5.30 -0.27
N VAL A 284 -32.32 4.08 -0.63
CA VAL A 284 -31.44 2.94 -0.94
C VAL A 284 -30.52 3.25 -2.13
N VAL A 285 -31.00 4.05 -3.10
CA VAL A 285 -30.24 4.43 -4.29
C VAL A 285 -29.08 5.34 -3.91
N MET A 286 -29.32 6.32 -3.03
CA MET A 286 -28.28 7.23 -2.55
C MET A 286 -27.16 6.47 -1.81
N THR A 287 -27.50 5.52 -0.95
CA THR A 287 -26.47 4.78 -0.22
C THR A 287 -25.67 3.85 -1.12
N MET A 288 -26.28 3.25 -2.14
CA MET A 288 -25.55 2.50 -3.17
C MET A 288 -24.64 3.40 -4.02
N ALA A 289 -25.05 4.63 -4.32
CA ALA A 289 -24.19 5.61 -4.98
C ALA A 289 -23.00 6.03 -4.11
N ILE A 290 -23.21 6.18 -2.79
CA ILE A 290 -22.13 6.46 -1.82
C ILE A 290 -21.10 5.33 -1.78
N LEU A 291 -21.55 4.06 -1.79
CA LEU A 291 -20.66 2.89 -1.86
C LEU A 291 -19.77 2.92 -3.11
N LEU A 292 -20.35 3.24 -4.27
CA LEU A 292 -19.58 3.45 -5.50
C LEU A 292 -18.56 4.58 -5.36
N GLY A 293 -18.97 5.70 -4.75
CA GLY A 293 -18.09 6.83 -4.44
C GLY A 293 -16.90 6.44 -3.57
N PHE A 294 -17.09 5.59 -2.55
CA PHE A 294 -16.00 5.09 -1.71
C PHE A 294 -15.01 4.20 -2.47
N ILE A 295 -15.47 3.37 -3.41
CA ILE A 295 -14.57 2.56 -4.24
C ILE A 295 -13.69 3.46 -5.10
N VAL A 296 -14.28 4.46 -5.74
CA VAL A 296 -13.54 5.42 -6.58
C VAL A 296 -12.56 6.24 -5.74
N ALA A 297 -12.99 6.75 -4.58
CA ALA A 297 -12.12 7.48 -3.66
C ALA A 297 -10.94 6.62 -3.16
N PHE A 298 -11.18 5.33 -2.94
CA PHE A 298 -10.15 4.40 -2.55
C PHE A 298 -9.09 4.20 -3.66
N ILE A 299 -9.52 4.08 -4.92
CA ILE A 299 -8.59 4.03 -6.08
C ILE A 299 -7.68 5.27 -6.10
N PHE A 300 -8.24 6.48 -5.96
CA PHE A 300 -7.45 7.71 -5.92
C PHE A 300 -6.48 7.75 -4.73
N THR A 301 -6.92 7.29 -3.56
CA THR A 301 -6.08 7.22 -2.36
C THR A 301 -4.91 6.27 -2.57
N MET A 302 -5.13 5.12 -3.20
CA MET A 302 -4.09 4.14 -3.52
C MET A 302 -2.96 4.77 -4.35
N PHE A 303 -3.29 5.50 -5.42
CA PHE A 303 -2.28 6.19 -6.24
C PHE A 303 -1.52 7.28 -5.47
N ARG A 304 -2.13 7.88 -4.44
CA ARG A 304 -1.51 8.95 -3.65
C ARG A 304 -0.64 8.44 -2.49
N THR A 305 -0.70 7.15 -2.13
CA THR A 305 0.02 6.57 -0.98
C THR A 305 1.52 6.83 -1.00
N ALA A 306 2.17 6.82 -2.17
CA ALA A 306 3.59 7.16 -2.32
C ALA A 306 3.91 8.57 -1.82
N ASN A 307 3.12 9.56 -2.26
CA ASN A 307 3.30 10.96 -1.87
C ASN A 307 2.99 11.18 -0.39
N ILE A 308 1.98 10.49 0.14
CA ILE A 308 1.63 10.54 1.56
C ILE A 308 2.81 10.03 2.41
N SER A 309 3.40 8.90 2.02
CA SER A 309 4.53 8.34 2.75
C SER A 309 5.74 9.28 2.74
N LYS A 310 6.14 9.79 1.57
CA LYS A 310 7.26 10.72 1.44
C LYS A 310 7.05 11.99 2.27
N SER A 311 5.86 12.56 2.21
CA SER A 311 5.49 13.74 3.02
C SER A 311 5.55 13.45 4.53
N SER A 312 5.13 12.26 4.97
CA SER A 312 5.12 11.90 6.39
C SER A 312 6.53 11.80 6.99
N PHE A 313 7.50 11.37 6.19
CA PHE A 313 8.90 11.25 6.62
C PHE A 313 9.74 12.49 6.30
N ALA A 314 9.12 13.58 5.84
CA ALA A 314 9.81 14.78 5.36
C ALA A 314 10.92 14.44 4.35
N ALA A 315 10.61 13.50 3.47
CA ALA A 315 11.46 13.02 2.41
C ALA A 315 11.08 13.78 1.14
N HIS A 316 12.02 14.54 0.59
CA HIS A 316 11.77 15.50 -0.48
C HIS A 316 12.51 15.14 -1.77
#